data_AF-A0A1H3BA57-F1
#
_entry.id   AF-A0A1H3BA57-F1
#
_cell.length_a   1.000
_cell.length_b   1.000
_cell.length_c   1.000
_cell.angle_alpha   90.00
_cell.angle_beta   90.00
_cell.angle_gamma   90.00
#
_symmetry.space_group_name_H-M   'P 1'
#
loop_
_entity.id
_entity.type
_entity.pdbx_description
1 polymer ?
#
loop_
_entity_poly.entity_id
_entity_poly.type
_entity_poly.pdbx_seq_one_letter_code
_entity_poly.pdbx_strand_id
1 'polypeptide(L)'
;MTDRTPLDTLVDLAREARNSAAKALADERQTQQQAHAQIKTLENYRLEYARRLQSAMNSGIDPASMQNYQQFLHSLDAAIDRAHQTLAQQRQRVSKSQEQWQQKQRTLSSYDTLISRREAREQWIQHRREMRFNDEMSANMQRRQQGGHQEDSGYGY
;
A
#
# COMPACT_ATOMS: atom_id res chain seq x y z
N MET A 1 0.84 31.93 -3.54
CA MET A 1 0.69 30.87 -2.51
C MET A 1 -0.53 30.08 -2.92
N THR A 2 -0.37 28.81 -3.28
CA THR A 2 -1.48 27.95 -3.71
C THR A 2 -2.33 27.62 -2.49
N ASP A 3 -3.57 28.11 -2.46
CA ASP A 3 -4.50 27.84 -1.37
C ASP A 3 -4.82 26.33 -1.34
N ARG A 4 -4.65 25.72 -0.16
CA ARG A 4 -4.90 24.29 0.04
C ARG A 4 -6.37 24.00 -0.26
N THR A 5 -6.60 23.11 -1.22
CA THR A 5 -7.94 22.78 -1.68
C THR A 5 -8.53 21.61 -0.88
N PRO A 6 -9.87 21.47 -0.85
CA PRO A 6 -10.51 20.30 -0.25
C PRO A 6 -10.02 18.97 -0.85
N LEU A 7 -9.64 18.96 -2.13
CA LEU A 7 -9.08 17.77 -2.78
C LEU A 7 -7.72 17.38 -2.19
N ASP A 8 -6.88 18.35 -1.85
CA ASP A 8 -5.57 18.08 -1.24
C ASP A 8 -5.75 17.46 0.16
N THR A 9 -6.74 17.93 0.94
CA THR A 9 -7.10 17.32 2.23
C THR A 9 -7.61 15.87 2.07
N LEU A 10 -8.40 15.59 1.04
CA LEU A 10 -8.88 14.23 0.76
C LEU A 10 -7.74 13.28 0.39
N VAL A 11 -6.74 13.78 -0.34
CA VAL A 11 -5.53 13.02 -0.72
C VAL A 11 -4.72 12.68 0.52
N ASP A 12 -4.49 13.65 1.40
CA ASP A 12 -3.78 13.43 2.66
C ASP A 12 -4.48 12.36 3.52
N LEU A 13 -5.81 12.47 3.66
CA LEU A 13 -6.60 11.49 4.40
C LEU A 13 -6.54 10.10 3.75
N ALA A 14 -6.61 10.02 2.42
CA ALA A 14 -6.52 8.75 1.69
C ALA A 14 -5.14 8.11 1.83
N ARG A 15 -4.07 8.93 1.81
CA ARG A 15 -2.69 8.50 2.01
C ARG A 15 -2.50 7.94 3.42
N GLU A 16 -3.01 8.63 4.44
CA GLU A 16 -2.97 8.18 5.83
C GLU A 16 -3.74 6.85 5.99
N ALA A 17 -4.96 6.76 5.44
CA ALA A 17 -5.76 5.54 5.49
C ALA A 17 -5.07 4.35 4.79
N ARG A 18 -4.40 4.59 3.65
CA ARG A 18 -3.62 3.57 2.94
C ARG A 18 -2.40 3.14 3.75
N ASN A 19 -1.69 4.07 4.39
CA ASN A 19 -0.52 3.76 5.22
C ASN A 19 -0.91 2.97 6.48
N SER A 20 -2.01 3.36 7.13
CA SER A 20 -2.58 2.61 8.25
C SER A 20 -2.95 1.17 7.85
N ALA A 21 -3.62 1.00 6.70
CA ALA A 21 -3.94 -0.33 6.17
C ALA A 21 -2.67 -1.14 5.82
N ALA A 22 -1.61 -0.49 5.32
CA ALA A 22 -0.34 -1.16 5.03
C ALA A 22 0.34 -1.66 6.30
N LYS A 23 0.30 -0.87 7.38
CA LYS A 23 0.82 -1.29 8.69
C LYS A 23 0.05 -2.49 9.23
N ALA A 24 -1.28 -2.44 9.20
CA ALA A 24 -2.11 -3.57 9.63
C ALA A 24 -1.81 -4.84 8.82
N LEU A 25 -1.65 -4.74 7.49
CA LEU A 25 -1.24 -5.88 6.66
C LEU A 25 0.14 -6.43 7.04
N ALA A 26 1.10 -5.56 7.36
CA ALA A 26 2.43 -5.97 7.81
C ALA A 26 2.36 -6.74 9.14
N ASP A 27 1.58 -6.23 10.10
CA ASP A 27 1.37 -6.86 11.40
C ASP A 27 0.75 -8.26 11.23
N GLU A 28 -0.30 -8.40 10.41
CA GLU A 28 -0.95 -9.69 10.15
C GLU A 28 0.01 -10.68 9.47
N ARG A 29 0.88 -10.22 8.56
CA ARG A 29 1.92 -11.07 7.94
C ARG A 29 2.98 -11.50 8.94
N GLN A 30 3.39 -10.62 9.86
CA GLN A 30 4.33 -10.97 10.91
C GLN A 30 3.75 -12.05 11.83
N THR A 31 2.48 -11.90 12.26
CA THR A 31 1.80 -12.93 13.05
C THR A 31 1.68 -14.26 12.29
N GLN A 32 1.43 -14.23 10.98
CA GLN A 32 1.43 -15.43 10.14
C GLN A 32 2.79 -16.15 10.14
N GLN A 33 3.89 -15.39 10.02
CA GLN A 33 5.25 -15.93 10.07
C GLN A 33 5.57 -16.54 11.43
N GLN A 34 5.16 -15.89 12.53
CA GLN A 34 5.30 -16.41 13.89
C GLN A 34 4.54 -17.73 14.08
N ALA A 35 3.31 -17.83 13.59
CA ALA A 35 2.53 -19.07 13.63
C ALA A 35 3.21 -20.21 12.85
N HIS A 36 3.78 -19.90 11.68
CA HIS A 36 4.57 -20.87 10.91
C HIS A 36 5.83 -21.34 11.67
N ALA A 37 6.55 -20.42 12.32
CA ALA A 37 7.72 -20.76 13.13
C ALA A 37 7.36 -21.62 14.36
N GLN A 38 6.21 -21.35 14.98
CA GLN A 38 5.70 -22.14 16.10
C GLN A 38 5.40 -23.58 15.68
N ILE A 39 4.73 -23.79 14.54
CA ILE A 39 4.44 -25.13 14.00
C ILE A 39 5.74 -25.90 13.79
N LYS A 40 6.72 -25.29 13.09
CA LYS A 40 8.02 -25.93 12.84
C LYS A 40 8.73 -26.32 14.13
N THR A 41 8.67 -25.46 15.15
CA THR A 41 9.23 -25.75 16.47
C THR A 41 8.55 -26.96 17.10
N LEU A 42 7.22 -27.01 17.11
CA LEU A 42 6.46 -28.13 17.67
C LEU A 42 6.72 -29.44 16.94
N GLU A 43 6.78 -29.42 15.61
CA GLU A 43 7.09 -30.60 14.78
C GLU A 43 8.50 -31.15 15.08
N ASN A 44 9.49 -30.27 15.21
CA ASN A 44 10.85 -30.66 15.58
C ASN A 44 10.88 -31.28 16.98
N TYR A 45 10.24 -30.64 17.97
CA TYR A 45 10.13 -31.17 19.32
C TYR A 45 9.49 -32.54 19.35
N ARG A 46 8.41 -32.72 18.60
CA ARG A 46 7.72 -34.01 18.47
C ARG A 46 8.63 -35.08 17.90
N LEU A 47 9.37 -34.79 16.82
CA LEU A 47 10.29 -35.73 16.20
C LEU A 47 11.41 -36.15 17.16
N GLU A 48 12.02 -35.19 17.86
CA GLU A 48 13.03 -35.46 18.87
C GLU A 48 12.48 -36.35 20.00
N TYR A 49 11.28 -36.05 20.46
CA TYR A 49 10.65 -36.79 21.56
C TYR A 49 10.28 -38.22 21.14
N ALA A 50 9.79 -38.41 19.91
CA ALA A 50 9.52 -39.73 19.35
C ALA A 50 10.81 -40.58 19.24
N ARG A 51 11.94 -39.97 18.84
CA ARG A 51 13.24 -40.67 18.82
C ARG A 51 13.71 -41.08 20.22
N ARG A 52 13.50 -40.23 21.23
CA ARG A 52 13.81 -40.57 22.63
C ARG A 52 12.98 -41.76 23.11
N LEU A 53 11.68 -41.78 22.80
CA LEU A 53 10.81 -42.91 23.11
C LEU A 53 11.31 -44.19 22.43
N GLN A 54 11.65 -44.14 21.13
CA GLN A 54 12.19 -45.30 20.41
C GLN A 54 13.47 -45.83 21.05
N SER A 55 14.39 -44.94 21.44
CA SER A 55 15.62 -45.34 22.14
C SER A 55 15.32 -45.96 23.51
N ALA A 56 14.37 -45.40 24.27
CA ALA A 56 14.00 -45.93 25.57
C ALA A 56 13.33 -47.31 25.46
N MET A 57 12.49 -47.52 24.43
CA MET A 57 11.91 -48.84 24.14
C MET A 57 12.98 -49.89 23.83
N ASN A 58 14.01 -49.53 23.05
CA ASN A 58 15.13 -50.43 22.75
C ASN A 58 15.96 -50.80 23.98
N SER A 59 16.06 -49.90 24.97
CA SER A 59 16.82 -50.11 26.21
C SER A 59 16.01 -50.75 27.34
N GLY A 60 14.72 -51.04 27.11
CA GLY A 60 13.79 -51.49 28.15
C GLY A 60 13.26 -50.32 28.98
N ILE A 61 12.04 -49.89 28.66
CA ILE A 61 11.30 -48.84 29.36
C ILE A 61 10.24 -49.45 30.27
N ASP A 62 10.02 -48.88 31.45
CA ASP A 62 8.91 -49.31 32.29
C ASP A 62 7.54 -48.82 31.73
N PRO A 63 6.44 -49.53 32.02
CA PRO A 63 5.12 -49.18 31.48
C PRO A 63 4.63 -47.77 31.83
N ALA A 64 4.95 -47.25 33.02
CA ALA A 64 4.48 -45.93 33.45
C ALA A 64 5.21 -44.83 32.67
N SER A 65 6.53 -44.96 32.49
CA SER A 65 7.28 -44.04 31.62
C SER A 65 6.77 -44.09 30.18
N MET A 66 6.54 -45.29 29.62
CA MET A 66 5.98 -45.43 28.27
C MET A 66 4.64 -44.70 28.11
N GLN A 67 3.74 -44.83 29.09
CA GLN A 67 2.46 -44.14 29.09
C GLN A 67 2.62 -42.61 29.14
N ASN A 68 3.53 -42.10 29.99
CA ASN A 68 3.83 -40.67 30.06
C ASN A 68 4.35 -40.11 28.72
N TYR A 69 5.24 -40.84 28.06
CA TYR A 69 5.74 -40.47 26.73
C TYR A 69 4.61 -40.37 25.70
N GLN A 70 3.73 -41.37 25.66
CA GLN A 70 2.58 -41.39 24.74
C GLN A 70 1.61 -40.24 24.99
N GLN A 71 1.29 -39.95 26.26
CA GLN A 71 0.44 -38.81 26.62
C GLN A 71 1.04 -37.47 26.18
N PHE A 72 2.35 -37.29 26.38
CA PHE A 72 3.01 -36.08 25.94
C PHE A 72 3.01 -35.94 24.41
N LEU A 73 3.30 -37.01 23.66
CA LEU A 73 3.20 -37.01 22.20
C LEU A 73 1.79 -36.66 21.71
N HIS A 74 0.76 -37.22 22.33
CA HIS A 74 -0.62 -36.87 22.03
C HIS A 74 -0.91 -35.37 22.31
N SER A 75 -0.37 -34.83 23.41
CA SER A 75 -0.52 -33.40 23.71
C SER A 75 0.19 -32.49 22.70
N LEU A 76 1.34 -32.92 22.17
CA LEU A 76 2.06 -32.23 21.10
C LEU A 76 1.29 -32.27 19.78
N ASP A 77 0.74 -33.42 19.41
CA ASP A 77 -0.12 -33.57 18.22
C ASP A 77 -1.32 -32.61 18.29
N ALA A 78 -2.04 -32.61 19.41
CA ALA A 78 -3.14 -31.68 19.62
C ALA A 78 -2.70 -30.19 19.63
N ALA A 79 -1.48 -29.89 20.04
CA ALA A 79 -0.94 -28.52 19.97
C ALA A 79 -0.59 -28.11 18.52
N ILE A 80 -0.01 -29.03 17.73
CA ILE A 80 0.30 -28.83 16.31
C ILE A 80 -0.99 -28.58 15.52
N ASP A 81 -2.03 -29.39 15.74
CA ASP A 81 -3.33 -29.23 15.09
C ASP A 81 -3.95 -27.85 15.38
N ARG A 82 -3.92 -27.42 16.65
CA ARG A 82 -4.39 -26.08 17.05
C ARG A 82 -3.56 -24.96 16.40
N ALA A 83 -2.25 -25.14 16.27
CA ALA A 83 -1.38 -24.17 15.62
C ALA A 83 -1.69 -24.07 14.11
N HIS A 84 -1.99 -25.19 13.43
CA HIS A 84 -2.44 -25.19 12.04
C HIS A 84 -3.79 -24.49 11.85
N GLN A 85 -4.76 -24.72 12.76
CA GLN A 85 -6.04 -24.02 12.73
C GLN A 85 -5.85 -22.51 12.90
N THR A 86 -4.99 -22.10 13.83
CA THR A 86 -4.64 -20.69 14.04
C THR A 86 -4.00 -20.09 12.79
N LEU A 87 -3.07 -20.82 12.15
CA LEU A 87 -2.44 -20.38 10.91
C LEU A 87 -3.46 -20.22 9.76
N ALA A 88 -4.45 -21.11 9.66
CA ALA A 88 -5.50 -21.00 8.66
C ALA A 88 -6.35 -19.73 8.88
N GLN A 89 -6.73 -19.42 10.12
CA GLN A 89 -7.40 -18.17 10.47
C GLN A 89 -6.53 -16.95 10.14
N GLN A 90 -5.24 -17.03 10.45
CA GLN A 90 -4.29 -15.95 10.19
C GLN A 90 -4.11 -15.67 8.69
N ARG A 91 -4.12 -16.71 7.85
CA ARG A 91 -4.12 -16.57 6.39
C ARG A 91 -5.35 -15.81 5.89
N GLN A 92 -6.52 -16.07 6.46
CA GLN A 92 -7.74 -15.34 6.11
C GLN A 92 -7.63 -13.86 6.51
N ARG A 93 -7.07 -13.55 7.68
CA ARG A 93 -6.83 -12.17 8.13
C ARG A 93 -5.88 -11.42 7.21
N VAL A 94 -4.78 -12.05 6.79
CA VAL A 94 -3.85 -11.48 5.81
C VAL A 94 -4.53 -11.20 4.47
N SER A 95 -5.38 -12.12 3.97
CA SER A 95 -6.14 -11.89 2.73
C SER A 95 -7.04 -10.67 2.87
N LYS A 96 -7.80 -10.59 3.97
CA LYS A 96 -8.72 -9.48 4.23
C LYS A 96 -7.99 -8.14 4.37
N SER A 97 -6.87 -8.08 5.10
CA SER A 97 -6.09 -6.85 5.25
C SER A 97 -5.43 -6.44 3.93
N GLN A 98 -5.05 -7.40 3.08
CA GLN A 98 -4.55 -7.13 1.74
C GLN A 98 -5.63 -6.52 0.84
N GLU A 99 -6.85 -7.05 0.84
CA GLU A 99 -7.97 -6.48 0.10
C GLU A 99 -8.30 -5.05 0.56
N GLN A 100 -8.31 -4.83 1.88
CA GLN A 100 -8.52 -3.50 2.46
C GLN A 100 -7.45 -2.50 2.01
N TRP A 101 -6.17 -2.89 2.09
CA TRP A 101 -5.06 -2.06 1.61
C TRP A 101 -5.20 -1.73 0.11
N GLN A 102 -5.52 -2.72 -0.72
CA GLN A 102 -5.74 -2.52 -2.16
C GLN A 102 -6.91 -1.56 -2.43
N GLN A 103 -8.00 -1.63 -1.66
CA GLN A 103 -9.11 -0.69 -1.78
C GLN A 103 -8.67 0.74 -1.45
N LYS A 104 -7.93 0.95 -0.35
CA LYS A 104 -7.41 2.28 0.01
C LYS A 104 -6.42 2.81 -1.03
N GLN A 105 -5.56 1.95 -1.57
CA GLN A 105 -4.66 2.31 -2.66
C GLN A 105 -5.42 2.74 -3.92
N ARG A 106 -6.49 2.03 -4.31
CA ARG A 106 -7.34 2.42 -5.44
C ARG A 106 -8.01 3.78 -5.22
N THR A 107 -8.51 4.05 -4.02
CA THR A 107 -9.08 5.35 -3.66
C THR A 107 -8.04 6.46 -3.79
N LEU A 108 -6.83 6.29 -3.26
CA LEU A 108 -5.75 7.26 -3.41
C LEU A 108 -5.43 7.55 -4.88
N SER A 109 -5.26 6.51 -5.70
CA SER A 109 -4.98 6.67 -7.13
C SER A 109 -6.12 7.37 -7.90
N SER A 110 -7.37 7.22 -7.45
CA SER A 110 -8.48 7.97 -8.03
C SER A 110 -8.37 9.47 -7.76
N TYR A 111 -7.89 9.88 -6.58
CA TYR A 111 -7.66 11.29 -6.27
C TYR A 111 -6.46 11.84 -7.03
N ASP A 112 -5.37 11.08 -7.17
CA ASP A 112 -4.22 11.48 -7.99
C ASP A 112 -4.67 11.79 -9.43
N THR A 113 -5.56 10.96 -9.98
CA THR A 113 -6.14 11.18 -11.32
C THR A 113 -6.94 12.48 -11.40
N LEU A 114 -7.71 12.83 -10.36
CA LEU A 114 -8.47 14.08 -10.31
C LEU A 114 -7.55 15.30 -10.21
N ILE A 115 -6.46 15.21 -9.43
CA ILE A 115 -5.45 16.27 -9.35
C ILE A 115 -4.84 16.52 -10.72
N SER A 116 -4.34 15.48 -11.39
CA SER A 116 -3.69 15.65 -12.70
C SER A 116 -4.64 16.27 -13.74
N ARG A 117 -5.94 15.94 -13.69
CA ARG A 117 -6.96 16.57 -14.55
C ARG A 117 -7.17 18.04 -14.22
N ARG A 118 -7.18 18.41 -12.93
CA ARG A 118 -7.27 19.81 -12.50
C ARG A 118 -6.08 20.61 -13.01
N GLU A 119 -4.86 20.11 -12.79
CA GLU A 119 -3.62 20.75 -13.21
C GLU A 119 -3.59 20.96 -14.72
N ALA A 120 -3.95 19.94 -15.51
CA ALA A 120 -4.02 20.05 -16.97
C ALA A 120 -5.03 21.12 -17.42
N ARG A 121 -6.16 21.24 -16.72
CA ARG A 121 -7.18 22.27 -17.01
C ARG A 121 -6.68 23.67 -16.69
N GLU A 122 -6.02 23.85 -15.55
CA GLU A 122 -5.45 25.14 -15.14
C GLU A 122 -4.35 25.59 -16.11
N GLN A 123 -3.46 24.68 -16.50
CA GLN A 123 -2.44 24.94 -17.52
C GLN A 123 -3.06 25.36 -18.86
N TRP A 124 -4.12 24.67 -19.31
CA TRP A 124 -4.80 25.03 -20.55
C TRP A 124 -5.47 26.41 -20.49
N ILE A 125 -6.12 26.75 -19.36
CA ILE A 125 -6.72 28.08 -19.17
C ILE A 125 -5.63 29.15 -19.18
N GLN A 126 -4.50 28.91 -18.50
CA GLN A 126 -3.40 29.85 -18.42
C GLN A 126 -2.75 30.09 -19.78
N HIS A 127 -2.44 29.01 -20.52
CA HIS A 127 -1.93 29.09 -21.89
C HIS A 127 -2.88 29.89 -22.79
N ARG A 128 -4.20 29.68 -22.68
CA ARG A 128 -5.19 30.44 -23.46
C ARG A 128 -5.23 31.92 -23.10
N ARG A 129 -5.00 32.29 -21.84
CA ARG A 129 -4.90 33.70 -21.41
C ARG A 129 -3.62 34.35 -21.95
N GLU A 130 -2.49 33.65 -21.88
CA GLU A 130 -1.20 34.12 -22.37
C GLU A 130 -1.22 34.34 -23.89
N MET A 131 -1.80 33.39 -24.65
CA MET A 131 -1.98 33.55 -26.09
C MET A 131 -2.81 34.80 -26.44
N ARG A 132 -3.95 35.00 -25.77
CA ARG A 132 -4.79 36.19 -25.98
C ARG A 132 -4.04 37.49 -25.68
N PHE A 133 -3.32 37.53 -24.56
CA PHE A 133 -2.54 38.70 -24.19
C PHE A 133 -1.44 39.01 -25.22
N ASN A 134 -0.75 37.98 -25.73
CA ASN A 134 0.28 38.13 -26.75
C ASN A 134 -0.30 38.61 -28.10
N ASP A 135 -1.47 38.07 -28.49
CA ASP A 135 -2.18 38.48 -29.70
C ASP A 135 -2.60 39.95 -29.62
N GLU A 136 -3.15 40.40 -28.47
CA GLU A 136 -3.52 41.79 -28.22
C GLU A 136 -2.31 42.74 -28.27
N MET A 137 -1.19 42.34 -27.68
CA MET A 137 0.05 43.11 -27.69
C MET A 137 0.63 43.23 -29.10
N SER A 138 0.63 42.12 -29.86
CA SER A 138 1.09 42.09 -31.26
C SER A 138 0.22 42.97 -32.15
N ALA A 139 -1.11 42.87 -32.03
CA ALA A 139 -2.05 43.69 -32.77
C ALA A 139 -1.88 45.19 -32.44
N ASN A 140 -1.66 45.54 -31.16
CA ASN A 140 -1.40 46.91 -30.75
C ASN A 140 -0.06 47.45 -31.29
N MET A 141 0.99 46.63 -31.33
CA MET A 141 2.28 47.02 -31.94
C MET A 141 2.15 47.26 -33.45
N GLN A 142 1.44 46.38 -34.17
CA GLN A 142 1.19 46.57 -35.60
C GLN A 142 0.36 47.82 -35.91
N ARG A 143 -0.65 48.14 -35.10
CA ARG A 143 -1.41 49.40 -35.23
C ARG A 143 -0.52 50.64 -35.04
N ARG A 144 0.42 50.60 -34.09
CA ARG A 144 1.38 51.70 -33.87
C ARG A 144 2.35 51.85 -35.04
N GLN A 145 2.85 50.75 -35.61
CA GLN A 145 3.74 50.79 -36.79
C GLN A 145 3.01 51.30 -38.04
N GLN A 146 1.74 50.93 -38.25
CA GLN A 146 0.94 51.43 -39.37
C GLN A 146 0.54 52.90 -39.22
N GLY A 147 0.29 53.37 -37.99
CA GLY A 147 0.04 54.79 -37.71
C GLY A 147 1.26 55.69 -37.90
N GLY A 148 2.48 55.17 -37.71
CA GLY A 148 3.72 55.92 -37.94
C GLY A 148 4.12 56.08 -39.41
N HIS A 149 3.53 55.30 -40.33
CA HIS A 149 3.80 55.38 -41.77
C HIS A 149 2.86 56.35 -42.53
N GLN A 150 1.90 56.99 -41.85
CA GLN A 150 0.95 57.95 -42.47
C GLN A 150 1.31 59.43 -42.26
N GLU A 151 2.40 59.76 -41.56
CA GLU A 151 2.82 61.16 -41.32
C GLU A 151 3.97 61.67 -42.21
N ASP A 152 4.55 60.86 -43.10
CA ASP A 152 5.71 61.26 -43.93
C ASP A 152 5.40 61.37 -45.44
N SER A 153 4.16 61.73 -45.79
CA SER A 153 3.77 62.00 -47.19
C SER A 153 2.81 63.18 -47.27
N GLY A 154 3.33 64.38 -46.96
CA GLY A 154 2.61 65.63 -47.15
C GLY A 154 3.52 66.86 -47.12
N TYR A 155 3.54 67.59 -48.24
CA TYR A 155 4.16 68.90 -48.53
C TYR A 155 5.68 68.89 -48.77
N GLY A 156 6.22 69.30 -49.92
CA GLY A 156 5.67 69.97 -51.09
C GLY A 156 6.78 70.79 -51.77
N TYR A 157 6.81 70.75 -53.11
CA TYR A 157 7.54 71.59 -54.10
C TYR A 157 9.06 71.68 -54.04
#